data_AF-A0A2S7T367-F1
#
_entry.id   AF-A0A2S7T367-F1
#
_cell.length_a   1.000
_cell.length_b   1.000
_cell.length_c   1.000
_cell.angle_alpha   90.00
_cell.angle_beta   90.00
_cell.angle_gamma   90.00
#
_symmetry.space_group_name_H-M   'P 1'
#
loop_
_entity.id
_entity.type
_entity.pdbx_description
1 polymer ?
#
loop_
_entity_poly.entity_id
_entity_poly.type
_entity_poly.pdbx_seq_one_letter_code
_entity_poly.pdbx_strand_id
1 'polypeptide(L)'
;MALRAELQSLYGNPPPYRLSSALKGIHFPPAGQRYKLRIRYGRYRTQTQILAYTPKHPNTLQLVEIQDWSYPIKWSDREPLQACFEKREGADDILLHQNGVIRDSSYANIAFLKEGRWFTPDTPLLPGTKRAKLLSEGLFTERRITLSDLKEYEGFQLINALLVFDPDFAHPIERIWGAD
;
A
#
# COMPACT_ATOMS: atom_id res chain seq x y z
N MET A 1 -4.05 3.61 -15.96
CA MET A 1 -3.78 2.33 -16.67
C MET A 1 -4.16 1.12 -15.82
N ALA A 2 -3.72 1.02 -14.55
CA ALA A 2 -4.00 -0.12 -13.66
C ALA A 2 -5.48 -0.56 -13.58
N LEU A 3 -6.41 0.35 -13.26
CA LEU A 3 -7.84 0.03 -13.10
C LEU A 3 -8.49 -0.60 -14.35
N ARG A 4 -8.11 -0.15 -15.55
CA ARG A 4 -8.70 -0.65 -16.80
C ARG A 4 -8.22 -2.06 -17.11
N ALA A 5 -6.92 -2.32 -16.90
CA ALA A 5 -6.33 -3.65 -17.05
C ALA A 5 -6.90 -4.63 -16.01
N GLU A 6 -7.05 -4.18 -14.75
CA GLU A 6 -7.66 -4.95 -13.65
C GLU A 6 -9.10 -5.35 -13.97
N LEU A 7 -9.93 -4.40 -14.40
CA LEU A 7 -11.31 -4.66 -14.81
C LEU A 7 -11.42 -5.59 -16.02
N GLN A 8 -10.51 -5.46 -16.98
CA GLN A 8 -10.48 -6.31 -18.17
C GLN A 8 -10.10 -7.76 -17.81
N SER A 9 -9.13 -7.94 -16.91
CA SER A 9 -8.75 -9.27 -16.42
C SER A 9 -9.88 -9.95 -15.63
N LEU A 10 -10.68 -9.21 -14.86
CA LEU A 10 -11.72 -9.76 -14.00
C LEU A 10 -13.05 -10.01 -14.72
N TYR A 11 -13.44 -9.14 -15.65
CA TYR A 11 -14.79 -9.15 -16.25
C TYR A 11 -14.78 -9.33 -17.78
N GLY A 12 -13.62 -9.51 -18.40
CA GLY A 12 -13.49 -9.63 -19.85
C GLY A 12 -13.57 -8.27 -20.54
N ASN A 13 -14.52 -8.10 -21.48
CA ASN A 13 -14.68 -6.82 -22.18
C ASN A 13 -14.92 -5.72 -21.14
N PRO A 14 -14.05 -4.68 -21.08
CA PRO A 14 -14.07 -3.78 -19.92
C PRO A 14 -15.45 -3.13 -19.83
N PRO A 15 -16.06 -3.05 -18.64
CA PRO A 15 -17.26 -2.23 -18.47
C PRO A 15 -16.96 -0.82 -18.99
N PRO A 16 -17.95 -0.06 -19.48
CA PRO A 16 -17.78 1.31 -19.98
C PRO A 16 -17.50 2.29 -18.84
N TYR A 17 -16.54 1.95 -17.98
CA TYR A 17 -16.16 2.69 -16.81
C TYR A 17 -15.10 3.72 -17.19
N ARG A 18 -15.51 4.98 -17.19
CA ARG A 18 -14.59 6.11 -17.24
C ARG A 18 -14.54 6.74 -15.86
N LEU A 19 -13.34 6.91 -15.31
CA LEU A 19 -13.14 7.63 -14.05
C LEU A 19 -13.81 9.01 -14.11
N SER A 20 -13.71 9.70 -15.25
CA SER A 20 -14.40 10.98 -15.46
C SER A 20 -15.91 10.90 -15.26
N SER A 21 -16.56 9.79 -15.62
CA SER A 21 -17.99 9.58 -15.34
C SER A 21 -18.27 9.40 -13.86
N ALA A 22 -17.39 8.73 -13.11
CA ALA A 22 -17.54 8.59 -11.66
C ALA A 22 -17.29 9.91 -10.90
N LEU A 23 -16.54 10.84 -11.49
CA LEU A 23 -16.30 12.16 -10.91
C LEU A 23 -17.41 13.17 -11.24
N LYS A 24 -18.23 12.91 -12.26
CA LYS A 24 -19.36 13.79 -12.60
C LYS A 24 -20.38 13.83 -11.46
N GLY A 25 -20.79 15.03 -11.08
CA GLY A 25 -21.79 15.24 -10.02
C GLY A 25 -21.25 15.11 -8.60
N ILE A 26 -19.94 14.89 -8.42
CA ILE A 26 -19.32 14.99 -7.10
C ILE A 26 -19.15 16.46 -6.74
N HIS A 27 -19.81 16.88 -5.66
CA HIS A 27 -19.54 18.17 -5.03
C HIS A 27 -18.34 18.03 -4.12
N PHE A 28 -17.22 18.63 -4.51
CA PHE A 28 -16.03 18.64 -3.66
C PHE A 28 -16.21 19.68 -2.54
N PRO A 29 -15.89 19.31 -1.29
CA PRO A 29 -15.90 20.24 -0.18
C PRO A 29 -14.89 21.39 -0.38
N PRO A 30 -15.06 22.52 0.32
CA PRO A 30 -14.24 23.70 0.15
C PRO A 30 -12.74 23.45 0.40
N ALA A 31 -11.92 24.30 -0.20
CA ALA A 31 -10.47 24.27 -0.02
C ALA A 31 -10.06 24.55 1.44
N GLY A 32 -8.88 24.08 1.84
CA GLY A 32 -8.32 24.27 3.19
C GLY A 32 -8.24 23.01 4.05
N GLN A 33 -8.79 21.88 3.57
CA GLN A 33 -8.66 20.56 4.22
C GLN A 33 -8.34 19.48 3.18
N ARG A 34 -7.68 18.40 3.63
CA ARG A 34 -7.46 17.19 2.84
C ARG A 34 -8.65 16.24 2.92
N TYR A 35 -9.04 15.68 1.79
CA TYR A 35 -10.13 14.71 1.68
C TYR A 35 -9.67 13.43 0.98
N LYS A 36 -10.24 12.31 1.39
CA LYS A 36 -10.08 11.01 0.75
C LYS A 36 -11.31 10.73 -0.11
N LEU A 37 -11.11 10.69 -1.42
CA LEU A 37 -12.09 10.16 -2.35
C LEU A 37 -11.91 8.64 -2.44
N ARG A 38 -12.90 7.88 -1.96
CA ARG A 38 -12.99 6.44 -2.13
C ARG A 38 -13.97 6.13 -3.25
N ILE A 39 -13.51 5.37 -4.24
CA ILE A 39 -14.33 4.86 -5.34
C ILE A 39 -14.37 3.34 -5.22
N ARG A 40 -15.55 2.79 -4.93
CA ARG A 40 -15.81 1.35 -5.02
C ARG A 40 -16.47 1.08 -6.36
N TYR A 41 -16.00 0.09 -7.07
CA TYR A 41 -16.51 -0.26 -8.38
C TYR A 41 -16.68 -1.78 -8.46
N GLY A 42 -17.61 -2.21 -9.29
CA GLY A 42 -17.84 -3.59 -9.65
C GLY A 42 -18.39 -3.64 -11.07
N ARG A 43 -18.81 -4.83 -11.51
CA ARG A 43 -19.26 -5.05 -12.90
C ARG A 43 -20.36 -4.09 -13.37
N TYR A 44 -21.29 -3.72 -12.49
CA TYR A 44 -22.48 -2.94 -12.85
C TYR A 44 -22.71 -1.70 -12.00
N ARG A 45 -21.90 -1.48 -10.95
CA ARG A 45 -22.14 -0.40 -9.99
C ARG A 45 -20.85 0.29 -9.63
N THR A 46 -20.95 1.59 -9.34
CA THR A 46 -19.88 2.39 -8.76
C THR A 46 -20.48 3.22 -7.64
N GLN A 47 -19.73 3.34 -6.56
CA GLN A 47 -20.07 4.16 -5.42
C GLN A 47 -18.88 5.05 -5.08
N THR A 48 -19.15 6.33 -4.87
CA THR A 48 -18.15 7.33 -4.50
C THR A 48 -18.45 7.88 -3.12
N GLN A 49 -17.41 8.04 -2.31
CA GLN A 49 -17.51 8.59 -0.97
C GLN A 49 -16.36 9.57 -0.75
N ILE A 50 -16.67 10.76 -0.25
CA ILE A 50 -15.69 11.74 0.22
C ILE A 50 -15.67 11.70 1.74
N LEU A 51 -14.47 11.60 2.30
CA LEU A 51 -14.23 11.58 3.74
C LEU A 51 -13.18 12.64 4.09
N ALA A 52 -13.36 13.35 5.20
CA ALA A 52 -12.27 14.16 5.76
C ALA A 52 -11.06 13.25 6.03
N TYR A 53 -9.87 13.72 5.66
CA TYR A 53 -8.67 12.89 5.71
C TYR A 53 -7.53 13.59 6.44
N THR A 54 -7.17 13.01 7.58
CA THR A 54 -5.92 13.28 8.26
C THR A 54 -4.99 12.10 7.98
N PRO A 55 -3.83 12.32 7.31
CA PRO A 55 -2.86 11.27 7.12
C PRO A 55 -2.44 10.67 8.46
N LYS A 56 -2.43 9.34 8.53
CA LYS A 56 -1.75 8.63 9.61
C LYS A 56 -0.34 8.34 9.13
N HIS A 57 0.63 8.48 10.01
CA HIS A 57 2.02 8.15 9.75
C HIS A 57 2.43 7.01 10.71
N PRO A 58 2.03 5.75 10.41
CA PRO A 58 2.47 4.61 11.20
C PRO A 58 3.99 4.60 11.22
N ASN A 59 4.54 4.58 12.43
CA ASN A 59 5.99 4.64 12.61
C ASN A 59 6.54 3.42 13.34
N THR A 60 5.69 2.55 13.87
CA THR A 60 6.02 1.22 14.38
C THR A 60 5.26 0.14 13.62
N LEU A 61 5.94 -0.97 13.31
CA LEU A 61 5.37 -2.10 12.59
C LEU A 61 5.60 -3.40 13.38
N GLN A 62 4.59 -4.24 13.50
CA GLN A 62 4.75 -5.61 14.00
C GLN A 62 4.89 -6.58 12.82
N LEU A 63 5.90 -7.44 12.84
CA LEU A 63 6.02 -8.52 11.87
C LEU A 63 4.90 -9.54 12.05
N VAL A 64 4.25 -9.89 10.94
CA VAL A 64 3.14 -10.86 10.92
C VAL A 64 3.30 -11.80 9.73
N GLU A 65 3.38 -13.09 10.04
CA GLU A 65 3.38 -14.12 9.01
C GLU A 65 1.99 -14.31 8.40
N ILE A 66 1.94 -14.42 7.08
CA ILE A 66 0.75 -14.79 6.32
C ILE A 66 0.96 -16.16 5.65
N GLN A 67 -0.11 -16.93 5.56
CA GLN A 67 -0.16 -18.17 4.79
C GLN A 67 -0.27 -17.90 3.28
N ASP A 68 -0.45 -18.96 2.48
CA ASP A 68 -0.56 -18.91 1.01
C ASP A 68 -1.89 -18.29 0.52
N TRP A 69 -2.12 -17.02 0.81
CA TRP A 69 -3.17 -16.24 0.16
C TRP A 69 -2.57 -15.03 -0.55
N SER A 70 -3.25 -14.58 -1.60
CA SER A 70 -2.78 -13.51 -2.48
C SER A 70 -3.73 -12.32 -2.46
N TYR A 71 -3.20 -11.12 -2.68
CA TYR A 71 -3.99 -9.89 -2.77
C TYR A 71 -3.58 -9.02 -3.97
N PRO A 72 -3.52 -9.59 -5.20
CA PRO A 72 -3.00 -8.88 -6.37
C PRO A 72 -3.90 -7.72 -6.83
N ILE A 73 -5.13 -7.68 -6.30
CA ILE A 73 -6.22 -6.80 -6.68
C ILE A 73 -6.71 -6.12 -5.40
N LYS A 74 -7.05 -4.83 -5.49
CA LYS A 74 -7.48 -4.08 -4.33
C LYS A 74 -8.95 -4.36 -4.01
N TRP A 75 -9.20 -5.54 -3.46
CA TRP A 75 -10.53 -5.98 -3.07
C TRP A 75 -11.19 -5.03 -2.07
N SER A 76 -12.52 -5.00 -2.14
CA SER A 76 -13.34 -4.28 -1.17
C SER A 76 -13.50 -5.06 0.13
N ASP A 77 -13.45 -6.39 0.04
CA ASP A 77 -13.35 -7.28 1.18
C ASP A 77 -11.89 -7.31 1.66
N ARG A 78 -11.68 -7.03 2.93
CA ARG A 78 -10.37 -6.93 3.58
C ARG A 78 -10.30 -7.75 4.85
N GLU A 79 -11.23 -8.69 5.06
CA GLU A 79 -11.24 -9.61 6.21
C GLU A 79 -9.87 -10.24 6.49
N PRO A 80 -9.15 -10.84 5.50
CA PRO A 80 -7.83 -11.43 5.76
C PRO A 80 -6.79 -10.41 6.25
N LEU A 81 -6.77 -9.22 5.65
CA LEU A 81 -5.86 -8.14 6.07
C LEU A 81 -6.21 -7.61 7.46
N GLN A 82 -7.49 -7.55 7.79
CA GLN A 82 -7.98 -7.09 9.09
C GLN A 82 -7.60 -8.09 10.19
N ALA A 83 -7.77 -9.39 9.95
CA ALA A 83 -7.34 -10.45 10.86
C ALA A 83 -5.82 -10.41 11.12
N CYS A 84 -5.01 -10.12 10.10
CA CYS A 84 -3.57 -9.89 10.30
C CYS A 84 -3.29 -8.61 11.10
N PHE A 85 -4.01 -7.52 10.83
CA PHE A 85 -3.84 -6.23 11.51
C PHE A 85 -4.19 -6.27 13.01
N GLU A 86 -5.05 -7.21 13.42
CA GLU A 86 -5.34 -7.45 14.83
C GLU A 86 -4.15 -8.01 15.61
N LYS A 87 -3.17 -8.61 14.91
CA LYS A 87 -1.91 -9.13 15.48
C LYS A 87 -0.81 -8.07 15.61
N ARG A 88 -1.13 -6.79 15.55
CA ARG A 88 -0.12 -5.71 15.60
C ARG A 88 0.50 -5.47 16.97
N GLU A 89 -0.03 -6.11 18.03
CA GLU A 89 0.56 -6.11 19.38
C GLU A 89 0.97 -4.72 19.93
N GLY A 90 0.19 -3.67 19.59
CA GLY A 90 0.44 -2.30 20.02
C GLY A 90 1.23 -1.43 19.04
N ALA A 91 1.76 -1.99 17.95
CA ALA A 91 2.32 -1.23 16.84
C ALA A 91 1.25 -0.44 16.08
N ASP A 92 1.66 0.59 15.33
CA ASP A 92 0.75 1.43 14.54
C ASP A 92 0.17 0.69 13.33
N ASP A 93 0.96 -0.20 12.72
CA ASP A 93 0.58 -1.07 11.60
C ASP A 93 1.37 -2.39 11.67
N ILE A 94 1.20 -3.26 10.69
CA ILE A 94 1.91 -4.54 10.56
C ILE A 94 2.84 -4.51 9.34
N LEU A 95 3.87 -5.37 9.36
CA LEU A 95 4.65 -5.72 8.18
C LEU A 95 4.45 -7.21 7.88
N LEU A 96 3.82 -7.50 6.75
CA LEU A 96 3.49 -8.86 6.36
C LEU A 96 4.68 -9.53 5.70
N HIS A 97 4.90 -10.79 6.04
CA HIS A 97 5.85 -11.66 5.35
C HIS A 97 5.25 -13.04 5.10
N GLN A 98 5.75 -13.72 4.07
CA GLN A 98 5.35 -15.09 3.73
C GLN A 98 6.62 -15.92 3.53
N ASN A 99 6.79 -17.00 4.30
CA ASN A 99 7.99 -17.83 4.27
C ASN A 99 9.28 -16.99 4.40
N GLY A 100 9.28 -16.04 5.35
CA GLY A 100 10.38 -15.12 5.60
C GLY A 100 10.63 -14.03 4.54
N VAL A 101 9.83 -13.94 3.46
CA VAL A 101 9.94 -12.88 2.44
C VAL A 101 8.98 -11.74 2.77
N ILE A 102 9.52 -10.52 2.87
CA ILE A 102 8.75 -9.31 3.15
C ILE A 102 7.81 -8.99 1.99
N ARG A 103 6.59 -8.58 2.32
CA ARG A 103 5.54 -8.22 1.37
C ARG A 103 5.16 -6.74 1.51
N ASP A 104 4.06 -6.46 2.21
CA ASP A 104 3.43 -5.14 2.34
C ASP A 104 2.99 -4.91 3.78
N SER A 105 2.53 -3.69 4.10
CA SER A 105 1.78 -3.42 5.33
C SER A 105 0.29 -3.75 5.16
N SER A 106 -0.52 -3.57 6.20
CA SER A 106 -1.96 -3.84 6.07
C SER A 106 -2.62 -3.01 4.95
N TYR A 107 -2.12 -1.81 4.64
CA TYR A 107 -2.74 -0.90 3.66
C TYR A 107 -1.76 -0.13 2.74
N ALA A 108 -0.46 -0.36 2.86
CA ALA A 108 0.59 0.33 2.13
C ALA A 108 1.67 -0.63 1.62
N ASN A 109 2.34 -0.26 0.53
CA ASN A 109 3.64 -0.88 0.22
C ASN A 109 4.70 -0.28 1.15
N ILE A 110 5.85 -0.93 1.27
CA ILE A 110 6.97 -0.48 2.08
C ILE A 110 8.22 -0.22 1.22
N ALA A 111 9.01 0.77 1.63
CA ALA A 111 10.32 1.06 1.11
C ALA A 111 11.34 1.05 2.25
N PHE A 112 12.54 0.58 1.98
CA PHE A 112 13.65 0.50 2.92
C PHE A 112 14.84 1.30 2.42
N LEU A 113 15.47 2.07 3.32
CA LEU A 113 16.65 2.88 3.05
C LEU A 113 17.91 2.06 3.33
N LYS A 114 18.83 2.00 2.36
CA LYS A 114 20.18 1.46 2.54
C LYS A 114 21.17 2.24 1.67
N GLU A 115 22.21 2.78 2.30
CA GLU A 115 23.30 3.53 1.70
C GLU A 115 22.80 4.68 0.81
N GLY A 116 21.80 5.44 1.30
CA GLY A 116 21.20 6.55 0.56
C GLY A 116 20.30 6.12 -0.61
N ARG A 117 20.00 4.82 -0.76
CA ARG A 117 19.14 4.29 -1.82
C ARG A 117 17.89 3.63 -1.24
N TRP A 118 16.79 3.74 -1.97
CA TRP A 118 15.51 3.18 -1.57
C TRP A 118 15.20 1.88 -2.30
N PHE A 119 14.89 0.84 -1.53
CA PHE A 119 14.53 -0.48 -2.01
C PHE A 119 13.08 -0.81 -1.64
N THR A 120 12.37 -1.55 -2.47
CA THR A 120 11.03 -2.05 -2.18
C THR A 120 10.96 -3.55 -2.49
N PRO A 121 10.18 -4.35 -1.74
CA PRO A 121 10.03 -5.77 -2.03
C PRO A 121 9.62 -6.01 -3.49
N ASP A 122 10.31 -6.92 -4.16
CA ASP A 122 10.05 -7.34 -5.55
C ASP A 122 8.74 -8.12 -5.71
N THR A 123 8.18 -8.59 -4.61
CA THR A 123 7.02 -9.45 -4.58
C THR A 123 5.95 -8.91 -3.61
N PRO A 124 5.43 -7.68 -3.84
CA PRO A 124 4.39 -7.09 -3.00
C PRO A 124 3.09 -7.91 -3.07
N LEU A 125 2.23 -7.80 -2.06
CA LEU A 125 0.89 -8.35 -2.14
C LEU A 125 0.07 -7.60 -3.19
N LEU A 126 0.13 -6.27 -3.16
CA LEU A 126 -0.55 -5.39 -4.10
C LEU A 126 0.48 -4.51 -4.84
N PRO A 127 0.58 -4.55 -6.17
CA PRO A 127 1.45 -3.64 -6.92
C PRO A 127 0.88 -2.21 -6.91
N GLY A 128 1.16 -1.46 -5.85
CA GLY A 128 0.55 -0.15 -5.61
C GLY A 128 0.99 0.93 -6.62
N THR A 129 0.08 1.86 -6.90
CA THR A 129 0.31 2.91 -7.92
C THR A 129 1.42 3.89 -7.54
N LYS A 130 1.56 4.24 -6.25
CA LYS A 130 2.64 5.11 -5.76
C LYS A 130 4.00 4.41 -5.88
N ARG A 131 4.07 3.12 -5.51
CA ARG A 131 5.25 2.27 -5.70
C ARG A 131 5.67 2.22 -7.17
N ALA A 132 4.74 1.91 -8.07
CA ALA A 132 5.00 1.85 -9.51
C ALA A 132 5.53 3.19 -10.07
N LYS A 133 4.98 4.32 -9.61
CA LYS A 133 5.47 5.65 -9.98
C LYS A 133 6.92 5.86 -9.53
N LEU A 134 7.25 5.60 -8.26
CA LEU A 134 8.59 5.81 -7.72
C LEU A 134 9.64 4.89 -8.37
N LEU A 135 9.25 3.68 -8.75
CA LEU A 135 10.08 2.79 -9.56
C LEU A 135 10.33 3.36 -10.96
N SER A 136 9.27 3.86 -11.63
CA SER A 136 9.43 4.46 -12.98
C SER A 136 10.27 5.74 -12.97
N GLU A 137 10.30 6.47 -11.86
CA GLU A 137 11.11 7.67 -11.66
C GLU A 137 12.56 7.33 -11.27
N GLY A 138 12.91 6.05 -11.11
CA GLY A 138 14.25 5.60 -10.71
C GLY A 138 14.61 5.90 -9.25
N LEU A 139 13.64 6.36 -8.45
CA LEU A 139 13.86 6.65 -7.02
C LEU A 139 13.95 5.35 -6.21
N PHE A 140 13.19 4.33 -6.60
CA PHE A 140 13.15 3.03 -5.93
C PHE A 140 13.79 1.94 -6.79
N THR A 141 14.35 0.92 -6.15
CA THR A 141 14.81 -0.32 -6.80
C THR A 141 14.06 -1.52 -6.21
N GLU A 142 13.54 -2.41 -7.06
CA GLU A 142 12.96 -3.68 -6.59
C GLU A 142 14.08 -4.62 -6.12
N ARG A 143 13.89 -5.23 -4.96
CA ARG A 143 14.81 -6.24 -4.41
C ARG A 143 14.00 -7.30 -3.67
N ARG A 144 14.43 -8.56 -3.70
CA ARG A 144 13.92 -9.57 -2.77
C ARG A 144 14.42 -9.23 -1.38
N ILE A 145 13.51 -8.95 -0.46
CA ILE A 145 13.82 -8.59 0.93
C ILE A 145 13.26 -9.68 1.83
N THR A 146 14.13 -10.27 2.63
CA THR A 146 13.80 -11.27 3.63
C THR A 146 13.89 -10.69 5.05
N LEU A 147 13.37 -11.40 6.04
CA LEU A 147 13.51 -11.02 7.45
C LEU A 147 14.98 -10.83 7.84
N SER A 148 15.86 -11.72 7.40
CA SER A 148 17.30 -11.65 7.69
C SER A 148 18.00 -10.46 7.06
N ASP A 149 17.44 -9.90 5.97
CA ASP A 149 17.97 -8.71 5.32
C ASP A 149 17.60 -7.42 6.09
N LEU A 150 16.59 -7.43 6.97
CA LEU A 150 16.11 -6.21 7.64
C LEU A 150 17.23 -5.46 8.36
N LYS A 151 18.15 -6.19 9.01
CA LYS A 151 19.33 -5.62 9.70
C LYS A 151 20.32 -4.88 8.78
N GLU A 152 20.20 -5.03 7.46
CA GLU A 152 21.05 -4.32 6.49
C GLU A 152 20.52 -2.92 6.14
N TYR A 153 19.30 -2.57 6.56
CA TYR A 153 18.66 -1.31 6.22
C TYR A 153 18.71 -0.33 7.38
N GLU A 154 18.81 0.95 7.06
CA GLU A 154 18.85 2.06 8.02
C GLU A 154 17.45 2.43 8.51
N GLY A 155 16.44 2.22 7.66
CA GLY A 155 15.08 2.61 7.99
C GLY A 155 14.06 2.27 6.91
N PHE A 156 12.82 2.72 7.12
CA PHE A 156 11.71 2.45 6.23
C PHE A 156 10.72 3.62 6.09
N GLN A 157 9.90 3.55 5.03
CA GLN A 157 8.68 4.34 4.87
C GLN A 157 7.54 3.49 4.31
N LEU A 158 6.33 3.70 4.84
CA LEU A 158 5.10 3.21 4.22
C LEU A 158 4.64 4.18 3.13
N ILE A 159 4.30 3.62 1.96
CA ILE A 159 3.83 4.39 0.82
C ILE A 159 2.51 3.85 0.27
N ASN A 160 1.60 4.75 -0.06
CA ASN A 160 0.40 4.43 -0.83
C ASN A 160 -0.07 5.69 -1.60
N ALA A 161 -1.22 5.63 -2.23
CA ALA A 161 -1.75 6.75 -3.02
C ALA A 161 -2.01 8.05 -2.21
N LEU A 162 -2.13 7.96 -0.88
CA LEU A 162 -2.44 9.08 0.01
C LEU A 162 -1.29 9.40 0.98
N LEU A 163 -0.31 8.52 1.13
CA LEU A 163 0.91 8.76 1.90
C LEU A 163 1.98 9.36 1.00
N VAL A 164 2.54 10.48 1.44
CA VAL A 164 3.63 11.16 0.75
C VAL A 164 4.93 10.41 1.06
N PHE A 165 5.74 10.21 0.03
CA PHE A 165 7.10 9.71 0.17
C PHE A 165 8.03 10.93 0.31
N ASP A 166 8.93 10.87 1.28
CA ASP A 166 9.94 11.89 1.54
C ASP A 166 11.35 11.24 1.44
N PRO A 167 12.18 11.60 0.45
CA PRO A 167 13.49 10.98 0.26
C PRO A 167 14.47 11.27 1.40
N ASP A 168 14.25 12.34 2.17
CA ASP A 168 15.17 12.83 3.20
C ASP A 168 14.79 12.34 4.61
N PHE A 169 13.78 11.48 4.70
CA PHE A 169 13.27 10.95 5.96
C PHE A 169 13.16 9.43 5.93
N ALA A 170 13.45 8.77 7.04
CA ALA A 170 13.12 7.36 7.24
C ALA A 170 12.77 7.12 8.70
N HIS A 171 11.82 6.24 8.96
CA HIS A 171 11.66 5.68 10.31
C HIS A 171 12.80 4.68 10.56
N PRO A 172 13.44 4.68 11.75
CA PRO A 172 14.51 3.74 12.06
C PRO A 172 14.05 2.29 11.93
N ILE A 173 14.92 1.41 11.44
CA ILE A 173 14.58 0.00 11.18
C ILE A 173 14.16 -0.75 12.47
N GLU A 174 14.66 -0.32 13.62
CA GLU A 174 14.37 -0.86 14.95
C GLU A 174 12.90 -0.67 15.37
N ARG A 175 12.15 0.15 14.63
CA ARG A 175 10.69 0.28 14.82
C ARG A 175 9.89 -0.83 14.14
N ILE A 176 10.55 -1.81 13.55
CA ILE A 176 9.95 -3.07 13.10
C ILE A 176 10.18 -4.12 14.20
N TRP A 177 9.12 -4.54 14.85
CA TRP A 177 9.14 -5.45 16.00
C TRP A 177 8.96 -6.91 15.57
N GLY A 178 9.53 -7.83 16.36
CA GLY A 178 9.48 -9.28 16.11
C GLY A 178 10.51 -9.77 15.09
N ALA A 179 11.58 -9.01 14.85
CA ALA A 179 12.63 -9.30 13.87
C ALA A 179 13.86 -10.02 14.49
N ASP A 180 13.68 -10.64 15.67
CA ASP A 180 14.74 -11.26 16.49
C ASP A 180 15.54 -12.37 15.79
#